data_AF-I5BXV4-F1
#
_entry.id   AF-I5BXV4-F1
#
_cell.length_a   1.000
_cell.length_b   1.000
_cell.length_c   1.000
_cell.angle_alpha   90.00
_cell.angle_beta   90.00
_cell.angle_gamma   90.00
#
_symmetry.space_group_name_H-M   'P 1'
#
loop_
_entity.id
_entity.type
_entity.pdbx_description
1 polymer ?
#
loop_
_entity_poly.entity_id
_entity_poly.type
_entity_poly.pdbx_seq_one_letter_code
_entity_poly.pdbx_strand_id
1 'polypeptide(L)'
;MTNFFDNDPKFVFYLFNNLRIERFASGSGVPTLNRNDVHDFKIPLPPLPEQTAIASALSDMDALITQTEKLIEKKKAIKQGVMQELLQPKEGG
;
A
#
# COMPACT_ATOMS: atom_id res chain seq x y z
N MET A 1 -15.48 4.79 17.19
CA MET A 1 -15.24 5.51 15.94
C MET A 1 -13.88 6.16 16.07
N THR A 2 -12.92 5.86 15.19
CA THR A 2 -11.56 6.42 15.27
C THR A 2 -11.63 7.91 14.91
N ASN A 3 -11.18 8.78 15.81
CA ASN A 3 -11.17 10.23 15.58
C ASN A 3 -9.86 10.63 14.88
N PHE A 4 -9.96 11.30 13.72
CA PHE A 4 -8.82 11.81 12.95
C PHE A 4 -8.66 13.33 13.04
N PHE A 5 -9.37 13.99 13.96
CA PHE A 5 -9.28 15.44 14.22
C PHE A 5 -9.44 16.26 12.93
N ASP A 6 -10.54 16.04 12.22
CA ASP A 6 -10.89 16.71 10.95
C ASP A 6 -9.93 16.46 9.77
N ASN A 7 -9.02 15.48 9.88
CA ASN A 7 -8.16 15.06 8.78
C ASN A 7 -8.76 13.88 8.01
N ASP A 8 -8.42 13.79 6.73
CA ASP A 8 -8.76 12.65 5.89
C ASP A 8 -7.98 11.39 6.37
N PRO A 9 -8.65 10.29 6.76
CA PRO A 9 -7.98 9.10 7.29
C PRO A 9 -6.97 8.47 6.32
N LYS A 10 -7.26 8.52 5.01
CA LYS A 10 -6.38 7.96 3.98
C LYS A 10 -5.19 8.87 3.76
N PHE A 11 -5.38 10.20 3.81
CA PHE A 11 -4.26 11.13 3.82
C PHE A 11 -3.31 10.84 4.98
N VAL A 12 -3.82 10.65 6.20
CA VAL A 12 -2.99 10.30 7.38
C VAL A 12 -2.22 9.00 7.16
N PHE A 13 -2.84 7.98 6.58
CA PHE A 13 -2.17 6.73 6.22
C PHE A 13 -1.00 6.96 5.24
N TYR A 14 -1.24 7.66 4.13
CA TYR A 14 -0.20 7.92 3.13
C TYR A 14 0.90 8.83 3.66
N LEU A 15 0.55 9.82 4.47
CA LEU A 15 1.48 10.68 5.19
C LEU A 15 2.41 9.83 6.06
N PHE A 16 1.88 8.94 6.90
CA PHE A 16 2.68 8.10 7.77
C PHE A 16 3.61 7.14 7.00
N ASN A 17 3.12 6.57 5.89
CA ASN A 17 3.95 5.75 5.01
C ASN A 17 5.08 6.57 4.37
N ASN A 18 4.80 7.79 3.90
CA ASN A 18 5.82 8.67 3.33
C ASN A 18 6.82 9.16 4.39
N LEU A 19 6.33 9.42 5.61
CA LEU A 19 7.13 9.82 6.75
C LEU A 19 7.98 8.69 7.29
N ARG A 20 7.81 7.43 6.88
CA ARG A 20 8.68 6.32 7.30
C ARG A 20 8.86 6.36 8.83
N ILE A 21 7.75 6.31 9.57
CA ILE A 21 7.69 6.57 11.02
C ILE A 21 8.68 5.72 11.83
N GLU A 22 9.07 4.56 11.32
CA GLU A 22 10.13 3.73 11.87
C GLU A 22 11.49 4.43 12.00
N ARG A 23 11.73 5.54 11.28
CA ARG A 23 12.93 6.38 11.46
C ARG A 23 13.00 7.02 12.86
N PHE A 24 11.86 7.15 13.53
CA PHE A 24 11.74 7.66 14.90
C PHE A 24 11.72 6.53 15.95
N ALA A 25 11.92 5.28 15.52
CA ALA A 25 12.04 4.17 16.43
C ALA A 25 13.40 4.19 17.13
N SER A 26 13.40 3.87 18.43
CA SER A 26 14.57 3.82 19.29
C SER A 26 14.60 2.50 20.07
N GLY A 27 15.81 2.06 20.45
CA GLY A 27 16.04 0.78 21.15
C GLY A 27 16.50 -0.34 20.22
N SER A 28 17.48 -1.14 20.68
CA SER A 28 18.13 -2.19 19.89
C SER A 28 17.40 -3.55 19.90
N GLY A 29 16.53 -3.79 20.88
CA GLY A 29 15.79 -5.05 21.02
C GLY A 29 14.34 -4.97 20.53
N VAL A 30 13.58 -4.03 21.09
CA VAL A 30 12.19 -3.74 20.67
C VAL A 30 12.14 -2.27 20.25
N PRO A 31 12.14 -1.97 18.94
CA PRO A 31 12.05 -0.61 18.46
C PRO A 31 10.74 0.03 18.93
N THR A 32 10.83 1.12 19.69
CA THR A 32 9.67 1.88 20.18
C THR A 32 9.75 3.31 19.65
N LEU A 33 8.60 3.88 19.29
CA LEU A 33 8.56 5.26 18.81
C LEU A 33 8.93 6.21 19.94
N ASN A 34 9.98 7.00 19.73
CA ASN A 34 10.31 8.06 20.66
C ASN A 34 9.30 9.20 20.47
N ARG A 35 8.45 9.40 21.49
CA ARG A 35 7.41 10.43 21.48
C ARG A 35 7.98 11.83 21.25
N ASN A 36 9.14 12.15 21.82
CA ASN A 36 9.73 13.49 21.72
C ASN A 36 10.18 13.77 20.29
N ASP A 37 10.81 12.77 19.65
CA ASP A 37 11.30 12.92 18.27
C ASP A 37 10.14 13.06 17.26
N VAL A 38 9.04 12.32 17.48
CA VAL A 38 7.85 12.40 16.62
C VAL A 38 7.09 13.71 16.84
N HIS A 39 6.96 14.17 18.09
CA HIS A 39 6.17 15.35 18.44
C HIS A 39 6.76 16.65 17.85
N ASP A 40 8.09 16.75 17.82
CA ASP A 40 8.76 17.97 17.36
C ASP A 40 8.94 17.99 15.83
N PHE A 41 8.69 16.86 15.17
CA PHE A 41 8.78 16.75 13.72
C PHE A 41 7.67 17.54 13.03
N LYS A 42 8.06 18.57 12.26
CA LYS A 42 7.13 19.41 11.50
C LYS A 42 6.81 18.80 10.15
N ILE A 43 5.53 18.81 9.80
CA ILE A 43 5.01 18.33 8.52
C ILE A 43 4.17 19.41 7.85
N PRO A 44 4.14 19.45 6.52
CA PRO A 44 3.12 20.18 5.81
C PRO A 44 1.76 19.49 6.07
N LEU A 45 0.79 20.26 6.59
CA LEU A 45 -0.58 19.80 6.77
C LEU A 45 -1.50 20.65 5.89
N PRO A 46 -1.88 20.15 4.70
CA PRO A 46 -2.74 20.89 3.79
C PRO A 46 -4.19 20.93 4.30
N PRO A 47 -5.04 21.85 3.80
CA PRO A 47 -6.46 21.90 4.14
C PRO A 47 -7.20 20.65 3.64
N LEU A 48 -8.33 20.32 4.27
CA LEU A 48 -9.10 19.09 4.01
C LEU A 48 -9.37 18.80 2.51
N PRO A 49 -9.76 19.77 1.66
CA PRO A 49 -9.99 19.49 0.24
C PRO A 49 -8.73 18.97 -0.48
N GLU A 50 -7.56 19.48 -0.13
CA GLU A 50 -6.28 19.05 -0.70
C GLU A 50 -5.85 17.69 -0.11
N GLN A 51 -6.10 17.45 1.18
CA GLN A 51 -5.89 16.12 1.78
C GLN A 51 -6.69 15.04 1.04
N THR A 52 -7.98 15.29 0.79
CA THR A 52 -8.85 14.34 0.06
C THR A 52 -8.40 14.16 -1.39
N ALA A 53 -7.95 15.22 -2.07
CA ALA A 53 -7.43 15.11 -3.43
C ALA A 53 -6.17 14.22 -3.49
N ILE A 54 -5.22 14.43 -2.57
CA ILE A 54 -4.01 13.61 -2.44
C ILE A 54 -4.38 12.16 -2.12
N ALA A 55 -5.25 11.95 -1.15
CA ALA A 55 -5.70 10.63 -0.72
C ALA A 55 -6.40 9.86 -1.86
N SER A 56 -7.24 10.55 -2.65
CA SER A 56 -7.91 9.95 -3.80
C SER A 56 -6.89 9.51 -4.86
N ALA A 57 -5.99 10.40 -5.26
CA ALA A 57 -5.00 10.09 -6.29
C ALA A 57 -4.11 8.89 -5.91
N LEU A 58 -3.65 8.82 -4.66
CA LEU A 58 -2.84 7.71 -4.17
C LEU A 58 -3.66 6.41 -4.05
N SER A 59 -4.91 6.48 -3.60
CA SER A 59 -5.80 5.32 -3.56
C SER A 59 -6.12 4.77 -4.95
N ASP A 60 -6.27 5.63 -5.95
CA ASP A 60 -6.51 5.22 -7.32
C ASP A 60 -5.29 4.50 -7.90
N MET A 61 -4.08 4.98 -7.57
CA MET A 61 -2.83 4.31 -7.94
C MET A 61 -2.71 2.91 -7.30
N ASP A 62 -2.99 2.79 -6.01
CA ASP A 62 -2.96 1.49 -5.32
C ASP A 62 -3.98 0.50 -5.90
N ALA A 63 -5.18 1.00 -6.23
CA ALA A 63 -6.21 0.20 -6.88
C ALA A 63 -5.78 -0.27 -8.28
N LEU A 64 -5.10 0.60 -9.05
CA LEU A 64 -4.57 0.26 -10.36
C LEU A 64 -3.45 -0.78 -10.29
N ILE A 65 -2.52 -0.64 -9.34
CA ILE A 65 -1.47 -1.63 -9.09
C ILE A 65 -2.08 -2.98 -8.76
N THR A 66 -3.00 -3.02 -7.79
CA THR A 66 -3.69 -4.24 -7.36
C THR A 66 -4.43 -4.93 -8.52
N GLN A 67 -5.09 -4.16 -9.38
CA GLN A 67 -5.79 -4.71 -10.55
C GLN A 67 -4.80 -5.27 -11.59
N THR A 68 -3.69 -4.56 -11.81
CA THR A 68 -2.64 -5.00 -12.73
C THR A 68 -2.00 -6.30 -12.27
N GLU A 69 -1.69 -6.43 -10.99
CA GLU A 69 -1.14 -7.66 -10.40
C GLU A 69 -2.11 -8.84 -10.56
N LYS A 70 -3.40 -8.64 -10.30
CA LYS A 70 -4.44 -9.66 -10.53
C LYS A 70 -4.50 -10.10 -11.99
N LEU A 71 -4.38 -9.16 -12.94
CA LEU A 71 -4.34 -9.48 -14.37
C LEU A 71 -3.09 -10.27 -14.76
N ILE A 72 -1.94 -9.94 -14.17
CA ILE A 72 -0.69 -10.67 -14.37
C ILE A 72 -0.85 -12.11 -13.89
N GLU A 73 -1.35 -12.32 -12.68
CA GLU A 73 -1.55 -13.67 -12.12
C GLU A 73 -2.56 -14.49 -12.92
N LYS A 74 -3.68 -13.87 -13.34
CA LYS A 74 -4.64 -14.53 -14.23
C LYS A 74 -4.00 -14.97 -15.54
N LYS A 75 -3.19 -14.12 -16.17
CA LYS A 75 -2.48 -14.43 -17.41
C LYS A 75 -1.46 -15.56 -17.23
N LYS A 76 -0.73 -15.57 -16.11
CA LYS A 76 0.20 -16.66 -15.76
C LYS A 76 -0.53 -18.00 -15.60
N ALA A 77 -1.65 -18.01 -14.88
CA ALA A 77 -2.45 -19.21 -14.67
C ALA A 77 -2.99 -19.78 -15.99
N ILE A 78 -3.51 -18.92 -16.88
CA ILE A 78 -3.97 -19.35 -18.22
C ILE A 78 -2.81 -19.94 -19.03
N LYS A 79 -1.66 -19.26 -19.07
CA LYS A 79 -0.48 -19.75 -19.78
C LYS A 79 -0.05 -21.14 -19.26
N GLN A 80 -0.06 -21.33 -17.95
CA GLN A 80 0.29 -22.61 -17.33
C GLN A 80 -0.72 -23.71 -17.67
N GLY A 81 -2.03 -23.42 -17.58
CA GLY A 81 -3.08 -24.39 -17.93
C GLY A 81 -3.00 -24.83 -19.39
N VAL A 82 -2.83 -23.88 -20.31
CA VAL A 82 -2.66 -24.17 -21.75
C VAL A 82 -1.41 -25.02 -21.99
N MET A 83 -0.29 -24.72 -21.32
CA MET A 83 0.93 -25.52 -21.46
C MET A 83 0.73 -26.95 -20.93
N GLN A 84 0.00 -27.12 -19.82
CA GLN A 84 -0.32 -28.44 -19.28
C GLN A 84 -1.23 -29.24 -20.22
N GLU A 85 -2.18 -28.61 -20.90
CA GLU A 85 -3.04 -29.27 -21.88
C GLU A 85 -2.26 -29.67 -23.14
N LEU A 86 -1.36 -28.81 -23.63
CA LEU A 86 -0.56 -29.05 -24.82
C LEU A 86 0.54 -30.11 -24.63
N LEU A 87 1.11 -30.19 -23.44
CA LEU A 87 2.17 -31.15 -23.10
C LEU A 87 1.65 -32.48 -22.56
N GLN A 88 0.32 -32.62 -22.39
CA GLN A 88 -0.25 -33.91 -22.03
C GLN A 88 -0.08 -34.92 -23.18
N PRO A 89 0.47 -36.11 -22.91
CA PRO A 89 0.52 -37.17 -23.91
C PRO A 89 -0.91 -37.49 -24.36
N LYS A 90 -1.13 -37.60 -25.67
CA LYS A 90 -2.34 -38.27 -26.16
C LYS A 90 -2.24 -39.73 -25.77
N GLU A 91 -2.94 -40.13 -24.72
CA GLU A 91 -3.17 -41.55 -24.49
C GLU A 91 -3.99 -42.09 -25.67
N GLY A 92 -3.39 -42.97 -26.47
CA GLY A 92 -4.06 -43.80 -27.47
C GLY A 92 -3.51 -43.68 -28.89
N GLY A 93 -2.63 -44.63 -29.25
CA GLY A 93 -2.15 -44.88 -30.60
C GLY A 93 -1.14 -46.03 -30.61
#